data_AF-A0A522ATD3-F1
#
_entry.id   AF-A0A522ATD3-F1
#
_cell.length_a   1.000
_cell.length_b   1.000
_cell.length_c   1.000
_cell.angle_alpha   90.00
_cell.angle_beta   90.00
_cell.angle_gamma   90.00
#
_symmetry.space_group_name_H-M   'P 1'
#
loop_
_entity.id
_entity.type
_entity.pdbx_description
1 polymer ?
#
loop_
_entity_poly.entity_id
_entity_poly.type
_entity_poly.pdbx_seq_one_letter_code
_entity_poly.pdbx_strand_id
1 'polypeptide(L)'
;DSTDRKLLAAIVQKFGSGPVGVASLAAVLSEEVETIEDVYEPFLLRLGFLDRTPQGRIATDLARTHLSGLGFEIPPPRRSEPDMPSLWADDPGAGDR
;
A
#
# COMPACT_ATOMS: atom_id res chain seq x y z
N ASP A 1 -10.58 -16.20 0.61
CA ASP A 1 -11.98 -15.76 0.43
C ASP A 1 -12.06 -14.63 -0.61
N SER A 2 -13.27 -14.21 -1.01
CA SER A 2 -13.48 -13.01 -1.83
C SER A 2 -13.05 -11.73 -1.11
N THR A 3 -13.24 -11.66 0.21
CA THR A 3 -12.90 -10.47 1.01
C THR A 3 -11.39 -10.30 1.20
N ASP A 4 -10.65 -11.38 1.48
CA ASP A 4 -9.18 -11.36 1.52
C ASP A 4 -8.58 -10.77 0.23
N ARG A 5 -9.10 -11.22 -0.91
CA ARG A 5 -8.67 -10.76 -2.23
C ARG A 5 -9.03 -9.30 -2.46
N LYS A 6 -10.21 -8.85 -2.02
CA LYS A 6 -10.59 -7.43 -2.06
C LYS A 6 -9.67 -6.56 -1.22
N LEU A 7 -9.27 -7.02 -0.03
CA LEU A 7 -8.34 -6.29 0.83
C LEU A 7 -6.97 -6.15 0.17
N LEU A 8 -6.38 -7.25 -0.32
CA LEU A 8 -5.10 -7.21 -1.03
C LEU A 8 -5.20 -6.36 -2.32
N ALA A 9 -6.28 -6.52 -3.09
CA ALA A 9 -6.49 -5.74 -4.30
C ALA A 9 -6.65 -4.24 -4.00
N ALA A 10 -7.32 -3.87 -2.91
CA ALA A 10 -7.40 -2.48 -2.47
C ALA A 10 -6.01 -1.90 -2.18
N ILE A 11 -5.17 -2.62 -1.41
CA ILE A 11 -3.80 -2.19 -1.09
C ILE A 11 -2.97 -2.03 -2.37
N VAL A 12 -3.00 -3.02 -3.25
CA VAL A 12 -2.19 -3.02 -4.48
C VAL A 12 -2.68 -1.97 -5.48
N GLN A 13 -3.96 -1.97 -5.82
CA GLN A 13 -4.51 -1.15 -6.91
C GLN A 13 -4.75 0.30 -6.50
N LYS A 14 -5.28 0.53 -5.29
CA LYS A 14 -5.62 1.89 -4.85
C LYS A 14 -4.43 2.58 -4.18
N PHE A 15 -3.63 1.85 -3.41
CA PHE A 15 -2.55 2.41 -2.61
C PHE A 15 -1.15 2.09 -3.14
N GLY A 16 -1.03 1.42 -4.30
CA GLY A 16 0.27 1.14 -4.91
C GLY A 16 1.14 0.21 -4.08
N SER A 17 0.51 -0.78 -3.45
CA SER A 17 1.09 -1.76 -2.51
C SER A 17 1.34 -1.26 -1.07
N GLY A 18 0.95 -0.03 -0.74
CA GLY A 18 1.03 0.53 0.62
C GLY A 18 2.22 1.47 0.83
N PRO A 19 2.50 1.91 2.08
CA PRO A 19 1.78 1.60 3.32
C PRO A 19 0.42 2.28 3.42
N VAL A 20 -0.58 1.59 4.00
CA VAL A 20 -1.93 2.13 4.20
C VAL A 20 -2.48 1.82 5.60
N GLY A 21 -3.12 2.81 6.24
CA GLY A 21 -3.74 2.64 7.55
C GLY A 21 -5.02 1.79 7.49
N VAL A 22 -5.31 1.06 8.57
CA VAL A 22 -6.52 0.20 8.64
C VAL A 22 -7.81 0.98 8.51
N ALA A 23 -7.89 2.17 9.10
CA ALA A 23 -9.09 3.02 8.96
C ALA A 23 -9.38 3.38 7.49
N SER A 24 -8.34 3.59 6.69
CA SER A 24 -8.49 3.82 5.25
C SER A 24 -8.92 2.55 4.51
N LEU A 25 -8.40 1.39 4.89
CA LEU A 25 -8.83 0.11 4.32
C LEU A 25 -10.29 -0.21 4.68
N ALA A 26 -10.67 -0.04 5.94
CA ALA A 26 -12.03 -0.17 6.44
C ALA A 26 -13.01 0.69 5.63
N ALA A 27 -12.69 1.98 5.45
CA ALA A 27 -13.51 2.89 4.65
C ALA A 27 -13.64 2.48 3.18
N VAL A 28 -12.58 1.94 2.57
CA VAL A 28 -12.59 1.50 1.16
C VAL A 28 -13.36 0.20 0.96
N LEU A 29 -13.31 -0.71 1.95
CA LEU A 29 -13.93 -2.02 1.89
C LEU A 29 -15.37 -2.01 2.44
N SER A 30 -15.80 -0.89 3.04
CA SER A 30 -17.04 -0.79 3.81
C SER A 30 -17.12 -1.84 4.93
N GLU A 31 -15.99 -2.05 5.59
CA GLU A 31 -15.81 -3.01 6.69
C GLU A 31 -15.46 -2.29 7.99
N GLU A 32 -15.65 -2.97 9.11
CA GLU A 32 -15.20 -2.48 10.41
C GLU A 32 -13.69 -2.70 10.58
N VAL A 33 -13.02 -1.77 11.28
CA VAL A 33 -11.58 -1.86 11.59
C VAL A 33 -11.26 -3.15 12.33
N GLU A 34 -12.04 -3.48 13.36
CA GLU A 34 -11.87 -4.70 14.17
C GLU A 34 -11.99 -5.95 13.30
N THR A 35 -12.93 -5.98 12.35
CA THR A 35 -13.09 -7.11 11.44
C THR A 35 -11.83 -7.31 10.58
N ILE A 36 -11.22 -6.24 10.09
CA ILE A 36 -9.96 -6.34 9.35
C ILE A 36 -8.85 -6.90 10.23
N GLU A 37 -8.68 -6.37 11.44
CA GLU A 37 -7.56 -6.72 12.33
C GLU A 37 -7.67 -8.13 12.93
N ASP A 38 -8.88 -8.55 13.27
CA ASP A 38 -9.13 -9.79 14.02
C ASP A 38 -9.54 -10.95 13.11
N VAL A 39 -10.09 -10.69 11.92
CA VAL A 39 -10.57 -11.74 11.01
C VAL A 39 -9.65 -11.90 9.80
N TYR A 40 -9.37 -10.82 9.06
CA TYR A 40 -8.69 -10.92 7.77
C TYR A 40 -7.16 -10.94 7.88
N GLU A 41 -6.59 -9.99 8.63
CA GLU A 41 -5.14 -9.85 8.75
C GLU A 41 -4.43 -11.10 9.29
N PRO A 42 -4.93 -11.81 10.32
CA PRO A 42 -4.22 -12.95 10.89
C PRO A 42 -3.97 -14.06 9.86
N PHE A 43 -4.85 -14.21 8.87
CA PHE A 43 -4.66 -15.17 7.78
C PHE A 43 -3.66 -14.65 6.74
N LEU A 44 -3.80 -13.40 6.31
CA LEU A 44 -2.94 -12.81 5.28
C LEU A 44 -1.49 -12.63 5.73
N LEU A 45 -1.26 -12.29 7.01
CA LEU A 45 0.06 -12.22 7.63
C LEU A 45 0.72 -13.61 7.65
N ARG A 46 -0.02 -14.65 8.06
CA ARG A 46 0.51 -16.02 8.11
C ARG A 46 0.89 -16.56 6.73
N LEU A 47 0.16 -16.17 5.68
CA LEU A 47 0.50 -16.54 4.31
C LEU A 47 1.64 -15.71 3.70
N GLY A 48 2.10 -14.65 4.39
CA GLY A 48 3.11 -13.74 3.86
C GLY A 48 2.59 -12.85 2.72
N PHE A 49 1.28 -12.64 2.62
CA PHE A 49 0.66 -11.75 1.64
C PHE A 49 0.58 -10.29 2.12
N LEU A 50 0.67 -10.07 3.43
CA LEU A 50 0.52 -8.77 4.05
C LEU A 50 1.63 -8.60 5.08
N ASP A 51 2.25 -7.42 5.10
CA ASP A 51 3.14 -6.98 6.17
C ASP A 51 2.53 -5.83 6.96
N ARG A 52 2.76 -5.81 8.28
CA ARG A 52 2.45 -4.66 9.14
C ARG A 52 3.71 -3.85 9.39
N THR A 53 3.60 -2.54 9.19
CA THR A 53 4.63 -1.55 9.54
C THR A 53 4.01 -0.48 10.44
N PRO A 54 4.83 0.32 11.16
CA PRO A 54 4.31 1.47 11.91
C PRO A 54 3.49 2.45 11.04
N GLN A 55 3.82 2.56 9.75
CA GLN A 55 3.16 3.42 8.78
C GLN A 55 1.85 2.82 8.22
N GLY A 56 1.63 1.51 8.42
CA GLY A 56 0.44 0.81 7.94
C GLY A 56 0.74 -0.55 7.31
N ARG A 57 -0.21 -1.03 6.51
CA ARG A 57 -0.19 -2.34 5.87
C ARG A 57 0.43 -2.25 4.48
N ILE A 58 1.26 -3.22 4.14
CA ILE A 58 1.93 -3.33 2.84
C ILE A 58 1.58 -4.68 2.23
N ALA A 59 1.16 -4.69 0.97
CA ALA A 59 0.96 -5.92 0.23
C ALA A 59 2.31 -6.39 -0.32
N THR A 60 2.71 -7.61 0.02
CA THR A 60 4.00 -8.18 -0.37
C THR A 60 4.05 -8.49 -1.86
N ASP A 61 5.23 -8.77 -2.39
CA ASP A 61 5.38 -9.24 -3.78
C ASP A 61 4.63 -10.55 -4.01
N LEU A 62 4.57 -11.42 -3.00
CA LEU A 62 3.80 -12.67 -3.06
C LEU A 62 2.30 -12.38 -3.29
N ALA A 63 1.74 -11.37 -2.61
CA ALA A 63 0.34 -10.97 -2.84
C ALA A 63 0.13 -10.38 -4.23
N ARG A 64 1.07 -9.56 -4.72
CA ARG A 64 1.01 -8.98 -6.07
C ARG A 64 1.03 -10.06 -7.14
N THR A 65 1.94 -11.03 -7.04
CA THR A 65 2.02 -12.17 -7.96
C THR A 65 0.75 -13.02 -7.89
N HIS A 66 0.24 -13.28 -6.68
CA HIS A 66 -1.00 -14.02 -6.50
C HIS A 66 -2.20 -13.34 -7.19
N LEU A 67 -2.37 -12.03 -6.99
CA LEU A 67 -3.43 -11.25 -7.62
C LEU A 67 -3.27 -11.19 -9.15
N SER A 68 -2.04 -11.04 -9.65
CA SER A 68 -1.77 -11.09 -11.10
C SER A 68 -2.20 -12.43 -11.70
N GLY A 69 -1.89 -13.55 -11.04
CA GLY A 69 -2.33 -14.88 -11.47
C GLY A 69 -3.85 -15.07 -11.46
N LEU A 70 -4.57 -14.24 -10.71
CA LEU A 70 -6.04 -14.20 -10.68
C LEU A 70 -6.65 -13.18 -11.65
N GLY A 71 -5.83 -12.50 -12.47
CA GLY A 71 -6.28 -11.54 -13.49
C GLY A 71 -6.51 -10.12 -12.98
N PHE A 72 -6.04 -9.78 -11.78
CA PHE A 72 -6.07 -8.39 -11.30
C PHE A 72 -4.98 -7.57 -11.98
N GLU A 73 -5.29 -6.32 -12.29
CA GLU A 73 -4.28 -5.33 -12.70
C GLU A 73 -3.38 -5.01 -11.50
N ILE A 74 -2.05 -5.07 -11.72
CA ILE A 74 -1.04 -4.75 -10.72
C ILE A 74 -0.29 -3.51 -11.20
N PRO A 75 -0.66 -2.30 -10.74
CA PRO A 75 0.10 -1.11 -11.07
C PRO A 75 1.53 -1.22 -10.53
N PRO A 76 2.50 -0.51 -11.15
CA PRO A 76 3.83 -0.40 -10.56
C PRO A 76 3.69 0.20 -9.14
N PRO A 77 4.50 -0.26 -8.17
CA PRO A 77 4.46 0.30 -6.82
C PRO A 77 4.66 1.81 -6.93
N ARG A 78 3.82 2.59 -6.23
CA ARG A 78 4.04 4.04 -6.18
C ARG A 78 5.39 4.22 -5.53
N ARG A 79 6.38 4.71 -6.30
CA ARG A 79 7.65 5.15 -5.72
C ARG A 79 7.30 6.09 -4.58
N SER A 80 7.62 5.73 -3.34
CA SER A 80 7.90 6.74 -2.32
C SER A 80 8.98 7.59 -2.98
N GLU A 81 8.71 8.87 -3.25
CA GLU A 81 9.67 9.75 -3.93
C GLU A 81 11.05 9.57 -3.26
N PRO A 82 12.02 8.92 -3.92
CA PRO A 82 13.37 8.89 -3.40
C PRO A 82 13.90 10.29 -3.61
N ASP A 83 14.32 10.97 -2.52
CA ASP A 83 15.06 12.23 -2.51
C ASP A 83 14.93 12.99 -3.82
N MET A 84 13.78 13.61 -4.06
CA MET A 84 13.65 14.48 -5.22
C MET A 84 14.68 15.59 -4.97
N PRO A 85 15.78 15.69 -5.75
CA PRO A 85 16.69 16.82 -5.57
C PRO A 85 15.83 18.06 -5.72
N SER A 86 15.85 18.92 -4.70
CA SER A 86 15.01 20.11 -4.68
C SER A 86 15.14 20.79 -6.04
N LEU A 87 14.04 20.89 -6.79
CA LEU A 87 13.96 21.61 -8.05
C LEU A 87 14.35 23.09 -7.91
N TRP A 88 14.62 23.53 -6.68
CA TRP A 88 15.02 24.86 -6.24
C TRP A 88 16.44 24.91 -5.67
N ALA A 89 17.26 23.84 -5.81
CA ALA A 89 18.64 23.82 -5.29
C ALA A 89 19.62 24.68 -6.11
N ASP A 90 19.23 25.15 -7.29
CA ASP A 90 20.03 26.02 -8.15
C ASP A 90 19.27 27.32 -8.46
N ASP A 91 19.13 28.20 -7.46
CA ASP A 91 18.93 29.65 -7.73
C ASP A 91 20.26 30.39 -7.53
N PRO A 92 21.08 30.59 -8.58
CA PRO A 92 22.31 31.39 -8.49
C PRO A 92 22.05 32.92 -8.41
N GLY A 93 20.84 33.36 -8.03
CA GLY A 93 20.36 34.74 -8.19
C GLY A 93 20.33 35.64 -6.95
N ALA A 94 20.87 35.23 -5.79
CA ALA A 94 20.91 36.10 -4.61
C ALA A 94 22.13 37.03 -4.65
N GLY A 95 21.92 38.20 -5.26
CA GLY A 95 22.93 39.20 -5.61
C GLY A 95 23.85 39.67 -4.49
N ASP A 96 25.12 39.78 -4.87
CA ASP A 96 26.17 40.56 -4.24
C ASP A 96 25.72 42.03 -4.11
N ARG A 97 25.71 42.56 -2.88
CA ARG A 97 25.57 43.99 -2.56
C ARG A 97 26.76 44.43 -1.75
#